data_AF-A0A7C0XIL2-F1
#
_entry.id   AF-A0A7C0XIL2-F1
#
_cell.length_a   1.000
_cell.length_b   1.000
_cell.length_c   1.000
_cell.angle_alpha   90.00
_cell.angle_beta   90.00
_cell.angle_gamma   90.00
#
_symmetry.space_group_name_H-M   'P 1'
#
loop_
_entity.id
_entity.type
_entity.pdbx_description
1 polymer ?
#
loop_
_entity_poly.entity_id
_entity_poly.type
_entity_poly.pdbx_seq_one_letter_code
_entity_poly.pdbx_strand_id
1 'polypeptide(L)'
;MIELQKELVQKIKELQDALDHIRTLQGIIPICSICHKIRTDADSWEKLEKYVEDHSDAQFSHGICPDCMAKYYGDYIEKDENKDKK
;
A
#
# COMPACT_ATOMS: atom_id res chain seq x y z
N MET A 1 -27.51 -36.44 6.86
CA MET A 1 -27.83 -35.18 6.16
C MET A 1 -27.26 -33.95 6.88
N ILE A 2 -27.23 -33.92 8.22
CA ILE A 2 -26.66 -32.81 9.02
C ILE A 2 -25.12 -32.83 9.06
N GLU A 3 -24.50 -34.02 9.07
CA GLU A 3 -23.02 -34.16 9.12
C GLU A 3 -22.32 -33.55 7.91
N LEU A 4 -22.83 -33.82 6.71
CA LEU A 4 -22.25 -33.33 5.45
C LEU A 4 -22.33 -31.79 5.34
N GLN A 5 -23.40 -31.19 5.87
CA GLN A 5 -23.54 -29.74 5.93
C GLN A 5 -22.53 -29.10 6.89
N LYS A 6 -22.27 -29.75 8.05
CA LYS A 6 -21.25 -29.28 9.00
C LYS A 6 -19.85 -29.34 8.38
N GLU A 7 -19.52 -30.43 7.70
CA GLU A 7 -18.23 -30.60 7.06
C GLU A 7 -18.00 -29.59 5.94
N LEU A 8 -19.05 -29.29 5.15
CA LEU A 8 -19.00 -28.25 4.13
C LEU A 8 -18.77 -26.85 4.72
N VAL A 9 -19.48 -26.50 5.80
CA VAL A 9 -19.30 -25.20 6.49
C VAL A 9 -17.89 -25.07 7.04
N GLN A 10 -17.36 -26.15 7.63
CA GLN A 10 -15.99 -26.18 8.15
C GLN A 10 -14.96 -25.95 7.03
N LYS A 11 -15.14 -26.61 5.88
CA LYS A 11 -14.24 -26.42 4.72
C LYS A 11 -14.36 -25.04 4.09
N ILE A 12 -15.57 -24.47 4.01
CA ILE A 12 -15.75 -23.09 3.54
C ILE A 12 -14.97 -22.14 4.44
N LYS A 13 -15.07 -22.30 5.76
CA LYS A 13 -14.35 -21.47 6.72
C LYS A 13 -12.83 -21.62 6.58
N GLU A 14 -12.32 -22.85 6.50
CA GLU A 14 -10.88 -23.09 6.30
C GLU A 14 -10.34 -22.45 5.01
N LEU A 15 -11.12 -22.52 3.92
CA LEU A 15 -10.76 -21.87 2.65
C LEU A 15 -10.81 -20.35 2.76
N GLN A 16 -11.81 -19.80 3.46
CA GLN A 16 -11.93 -18.36 3.71
C GLN A 16 -10.74 -17.85 4.53
N ASP A 17 -10.42 -18.53 5.64
CA ASP A 17 -9.32 -18.18 6.53
C ASP A 17 -7.96 -18.27 5.79
N ALA A 18 -7.78 -19.28 4.92
CA ALA A 18 -6.58 -19.42 4.08
C ALA A 18 -6.47 -18.30 3.03
N LEU A 19 -7.57 -17.90 2.40
CA LEU A 19 -7.61 -16.78 1.45
C LEU A 19 -7.29 -15.44 2.14
N ASP A 20 -7.80 -15.23 3.35
CA ASP A 20 -7.52 -14.03 4.14
C ASP A 20 -6.06 -13.97 4.57
N HIS A 21 -5.42 -15.13 4.83
CA HIS A 21 -3.99 -15.19 5.16
C HIS A 21 -3.08 -14.85 3.96
N ILE A 22 -3.50 -15.17 2.73
CA ILE A 22 -2.77 -14.82 1.49
C ILE A 22 -2.74 -13.30 1.28
N ARG A 23 -3.73 -12.57 1.82
CA ARG A 23 -3.86 -11.10 1.72
C ARG A 23 -3.01 -10.32 2.74
N THR A 24 -2.19 -11.01 3.53
CA THR A 24 -1.19 -10.38 4.40
C THR A 24 0.20 -10.43 3.77
N LEU A 25 0.85 -9.28 3.65
CA LEU A 25 2.27 -9.14 3.30
C LEU A 25 3.13 -9.91 4.32
N GLN A 26 3.44 -11.17 4.05
CA GLN A 26 4.27 -12.02 4.89
C GLN A 26 5.61 -12.34 4.20
N GLY A 27 6.71 -12.29 4.96
CA GLY A 27 8.05 -12.65 4.49
C GLY A 27 8.96 -11.44 4.19
N ILE A 28 10.09 -11.72 3.53
CA ILE A 28 11.09 -10.70 3.14
C ILE A 28 10.74 -10.21 1.73
N ILE A 29 10.41 -8.93 1.60
CA ILE A 29 10.14 -8.30 0.30
C ILE A 29 11.48 -7.86 -0.32
N PRO A 30 11.89 -8.43 -1.47
CA PRO A 30 13.13 -8.04 -2.14
C PRO A 30 12.95 -6.66 -2.80
N ILE A 31 13.64 -5.64 -2.27
CA ILE A 31 13.63 -4.27 -2.81
C ILE A 31 14.97 -3.89 -3.45
N CYS A 32 14.92 -2.97 -4.41
CA CYS A 32 16.12 -2.30 -4.90
C CYS A 32 16.59 -1.27 -3.87
N SER A 33 17.84 -1.34 -3.42
CA SER A 33 18.39 -0.42 -2.43
C SER A 33 18.54 1.03 -2.93
N ILE A 34 18.43 1.26 -4.25
CA ILE A 34 18.60 2.58 -4.87
C ILE A 34 17.24 3.26 -5.09
N CYS A 35 16.29 2.55 -5.71
CA CYS A 35 15.01 3.13 -6.11
C CYS A 35 13.79 2.59 -5.35
N HIS A 36 14.02 1.66 -4.42
CA HIS A 36 13.00 1.03 -3.55
C HIS A 36 11.86 0.30 -4.30
N LYS A 37 12.01 0.05 -5.59
CA LYS A 37 11.11 -0.85 -6.35
C LYS A 37 11.18 -2.26 -5.79
N ILE A 38 10.06 -2.98 -5.85
CA ILE A 38 9.95 -4.38 -5.44
C ILE A 38 10.21 -5.28 -6.64
N ARG A 39 10.98 -6.35 -6.43
CA ARG A 39 11.20 -7.40 -7.44
C ARG A 39 10.07 -8.43 -7.37
N THR A 40 9.30 -8.57 -8.44
CA THR A 40 8.16 -9.48 -8.54
C THR A 40 8.52 -10.81 -9.20
N ASP A 41 9.37 -10.79 -10.24
CA ASP A 41 9.98 -11.97 -10.85
C ASP A 41 11.44 -11.70 -11.24
N ALA A 42 12.07 -12.61 -11.99
CA ALA A 42 13.49 -12.53 -12.32
C ALA A 42 13.89 -11.23 -13.07
N ASP A 43 12.99 -10.65 -13.86
CA ASP A 43 13.27 -9.46 -14.69
C ASP A 43 12.29 -8.30 -14.47
N SER A 44 11.24 -8.49 -13.66
CA SER A 44 10.23 -7.45 -13.40
C SER A 44 10.42 -6.74 -12.05
N TRP A 45 10.25 -5.42 -12.11
CA TRP A 45 10.34 -4.51 -10.97
C TRP A 45 9.14 -3.57 -10.95
N GLU A 46 8.47 -3.51 -9.81
CA GLU A 46 7.26 -2.72 -9.63
C GLU A 46 7.42 -1.66 -8.55
N LYS A 47 6.57 -0.64 -8.59
CA LYS A 47 6.51 0.37 -7.54
C LYS A 47 5.96 -0.25 -6.26
N LEU A 48 6.42 0.25 -5.10
CA LEU A 48 5.97 -0.22 -3.80
C LEU A 48 4.46 -0.09 -3.64
N GLU A 49 3.90 1.05 -4.04
CA GLU A 49 2.48 1.35 -3.93
C GLU A 49 1.64 0.31 -4.68
N LYS A 50 2.01 0.00 -5.93
CA LYS A 50 1.33 -1.00 -6.74
C LYS A 50 1.37 -2.38 -6.07
N TYR A 51 2.55 -2.79 -5.60
CA TYR A 51 2.68 -4.09 -4.95
C TYR A 51 1.81 -4.21 -3.69
N VAL A 52 1.75 -3.16 -2.87
CA VAL A 52 0.94 -3.15 -1.66
C VAL A 52 -0.56 -3.16 -1.99
N GLU A 53 -1.01 -2.42 -3.01
CA GLU A 53 -2.40 -2.46 -3.50
C GLU A 53 -2.77 -3.84 -4.06
N ASP A 54 -1.87 -4.50 -4.78
CA ASP A 54 -2.14 -5.82 -5.37
C ASP A 54 -2.19 -6.95 -4.33
N HIS A 55 -1.52 -6.77 -3.17
CA HIS A 55 -1.35 -7.81 -2.15
C HIS A 55 -2.04 -7.49 -0.80
N SER A 56 -2.85 -6.43 -0.72
CA SER A 56 -3.62 -6.08 0.47
C SER A 56 -4.87 -5.26 0.11
N ASP A 57 -5.75 -5.01 1.08
CA ASP A 57 -6.91 -4.12 0.87
C ASP A 57 -6.55 -2.62 1.04
N ALA A 58 -5.26 -2.26 1.06
CA ALA A 58 -4.81 -0.88 1.22
C ALA A 58 -5.04 -0.03 -0.04
N GLN A 59 -5.27 1.27 0.14
CA GLN A 59 -5.38 2.26 -0.94
C GLN A 59 -4.47 3.45 -0.64
N PHE A 60 -3.80 3.98 -1.66
CA PHE A 60 -2.96 5.16 -1.52
C PHE A 60 -3.66 6.44 -1.98
N SER A 61 -3.56 7.48 -1.16
CA SER A 61 -3.90 8.84 -1.55
C SER A 61 -2.64 9.66 -1.79
N HIS A 62 -2.75 10.69 -2.62
CA HIS A 62 -1.64 11.60 -2.91
C HIS A 62 -1.71 12.81 -1.97
N GLY A 63 -0.68 12.99 -1.15
CA GLY A 63 -0.51 14.13 -0.25
C GLY A 63 0.93 14.62 -0.26
N ILE A 64 1.15 15.85 0.20
CA ILE A 64 2.48 16.46 0.34
C ILE A 64 2.72 16.68 1.84
N CYS A 65 3.78 16.09 2.39
CA CYS A 65 4.14 16.33 3.79
C CYS A 65 4.69 17.75 3.99
N PRO A 66 4.68 18.29 5.22
CA PRO A 66 5.19 19.64 5.50
C PRO A 66 6.63 19.87 5.01
N ASP A 67 7.51 18.88 5.15
CA ASP A 67 8.91 18.99 4.70
C ASP A 67 9.03 19.14 3.18
N CYS A 68 8.27 18.35 2.43
CA CYS A 68 8.19 18.46 0.97
C CYS A 68 7.54 19.79 0.56
N MET A 69 6.53 20.24 1.30
CA MET A 69 5.89 21.53 1.04
C MET A 69 6.88 22.67 1.23
N ALA A 70 7.62 22.70 2.34
CA ALA A 70 8.64 23.71 2.60
C ALA A 70 9.78 23.64 1.56
N LYS A 71 10.25 22.44 1.23
CA LYS A 71 11.37 22.24 0.30
C LYS A 71 11.06 22.64 -1.14
N TYR A 72 9.89 22.29 -1.64
CA TYR A 72 9.54 22.49 -3.06
C TYR A 72 8.67 23.73 -3.30
N TYR A 73 7.96 24.19 -2.27
CA TYR A 73 6.99 25.28 -2.38
C TYR A 73 7.17 26.39 -1.33
N GLY A 74 8.18 26.34 -0.46
CA GLY A 74 8.42 27.36 0.58
C GLY A 74 8.50 28.77 0.02
N ASP A 75 9.22 28.96 -1.09
CA ASP A 75 9.36 30.26 -1.79
C ASP A 75 8.03 30.86 -2.28
N TYR A 76 6.97 30.05 -2.42
CA TYR A 76 5.63 30.50 -2.81
C TYR A 76 4.75 30.86 -1.62
N ILE A 77 4.98 30.25 -0.45
CA ILE A 77 4.21 30.53 0.77
C ILE A 77 4.67 31.84 1.41
N GLU A 78 5.97 32.15 1.39
CA GLU A 78 6.51 33.37 2.01
C GLU A 78 6.11 34.67 1.29
N LYS A 79 5.59 34.58 0.06
CA LYS A 79 5.23 35.76 -0.76
C LYS A 79 3.82 36.30 -0.53
N ASP A 80 2.97 35.60 0.23
CA ASP A 80 1.58 36.01 0.45
C ASP A 80 1.34 36.78 1.76
N GLU A 81 2.29 36.85 2.69
CA GLU A 81 2.15 37.65 3.93
C GLU A 81 2.10 39.18 3.70
N ASN A 82 2.29 39.65 2.46
CA ASN A 82 2.30 41.07 2.13
C ASN A 82 1.08 41.52 1.29
N LYS A 83 0.02 40.71 1.20
CA LYS A 83 -1.22 41.06 0.45
C LYS A 83 -2.42 41.47 1.31
N ASP A 84 -2.39 41.25 2.63
CA ASP A 84 -3.50 41.62 3.54
C ASP A 84 -3.39 43.06 4.12
N LYS A 85 -2.55 43.92 3.53
CA LYS A 85 -2.46 45.35 3.87
C LYS A 85 -2.89 46.26 2.72
N LYS A 86 -4.06 46.01 2.13
CA LYS A 86 -4.70 47.00 1.26
C LYS A 86 -6.13 47.29 1.67
#